data_AF-A0A6I3LK48-F1
#
_entry.id   AF-A0A6I3LK48-F1
#
_cell.length_a   1.000
_cell.length_b   1.000
_cell.length_c   1.000
_cell.angle_alpha   90.00
_cell.angle_beta   90.00
_cell.angle_gamma   90.00
#
_symmetry.space_group_name_H-M   'P 1'
#
loop_
_entity.id
_entity.type
_entity.pdbx_description
1 polymer ?
#
loop_
_entity_poly.entity_id
_entity_poly.type
_entity_poly.pdbx_seq_one_letter_code
_entity_poly.pdbx_strand_id
1 'polypeptide(L)' 'VDVMAGMPWELKFPKMIGIKLTGKLNGWTSAKDVILKVAGILTVKGGTGAIVEYFGEGAEALSCTGKGTICNMGAE' A
#
# COMPACT_ATOMS: atom_id res chain seq x y z
N VAL A 1 19.68 -12.15 -10.52
CA VAL A 1 20.25 -13.35 -11.18
C VAL A 1 19.60 -14.60 -10.62
N ASP A 2 19.35 -14.64 -9.31
CA ASP A 2 18.80 -15.78 -8.57
C ASP A 2 17.52 -16.36 -9.18
N VAL A 3 16.45 -15.56 -9.28
CA VAL A 3 15.15 -16.02 -9.81
C VAL A 3 15.27 -16.53 -11.26
N MET A 4 16.00 -15.81 -12.12
CA MET A 4 16.19 -16.23 -13.52
C MET A 4 17.09 -17.47 -13.66
N ALA A 5 17.93 -17.75 -12.66
CA ALA A 5 18.76 -18.95 -12.58
C ALA A 5 18.05 -20.13 -11.87
N GLY A 6 16.78 -19.97 -11.49
CA GLY A 6 16.00 -21.00 -10.78
C GLY A 6 16.34 -21.14 -9.30
N MET A 7 17.13 -20.21 -8.74
CA MET A 7 17.48 -20.20 -7.32
C MET A 7 16.39 -19.49 -6.50
N PRO A 8 16.09 -19.95 -5.27
CA PRO A 8 15.17 -19.26 -4.37
C PRO A 8 15.63 -17.82 -4.09
N TRP A 9 14.68 -16.88 -4.08
CA TRP A 9 14.94 -15.50 -3.67
C TRP A 9 14.64 -15.34 -2.17
N GLU A 10 15.65 -14.91 -1.43
CA GLU A 10 15.51 -14.71 0.01
C GLU A 10 14.91 -13.32 0.32
N LEU A 11 13.98 -13.30 1.28
CA LEU A 11 13.36 -12.09 1.79
C LEU A 11 13.39 -12.10 3.31
N LYS A 12 13.82 -11.00 3.93
CA LYS A 12 13.66 -10.81 5.36
C LYS A 12 12.18 -10.77 5.70
N PHE A 13 11.73 -11.62 6.64
CA PHE A 13 10.33 -11.68 7.05
C PHE A 13 9.82 -10.29 7.45
N PRO A 14 8.83 -9.73 6.72
CA PRO A 14 8.41 -8.36 6.93
C PRO A 14 7.47 -8.24 8.13
N LYS A 15 7.42 -7.05 8.73
CA LYS A 15 6.32 -6.67 9.62
C LYS A 15 5.06 -6.38 8.79
N MET A 16 3.91 -6.28 9.45
CA MET A 16 2.62 -5.96 8.81
C MET A 16 2.04 -4.68 9.41
N ILE A 17 1.61 -3.76 8.55
CA ILE A 17 0.86 -2.56 8.91
C ILE A 17 -0.51 -2.67 8.25
N GLY A 18 -1.56 -2.83 9.05
CA GLY A 18 -2.93 -2.89 8.55
C GLY A 18 -3.56 -1.50 8.42
N ILE A 19 -4.01 -1.15 7.22
CA ILE A 19 -4.77 0.07 6.94
C ILE A 19 -6.23 -0.31 6.63
N LYS A 20 -7.12 -0.06 7.59
CA LYS A 20 -8.56 -0.26 7.40
C LYS A 20 -9.18 0.94 6.70
N LEU A 21 -9.68 0.75 5.49
CA LEU A 21 -10.43 1.75 4.76
C LEU A 21 -11.95 1.54 4.96
N THR A 22 -12.64 2.62 5.32
CA THR A 22 -14.08 2.64 5.57
C THR A 22 -14.74 3.75 4.75
N GLY A 23 -16.01 3.58 4.39
CA GLY A 23 -16.72 4.52 3.54
C GLY A 23 -16.28 4.50 2.07
N LYS A 24 -16.54 5.60 1.35
CA LYS A 24 -16.30 5.73 -0.09
C LYS A 24 -15.71 7.09 -0.44
N LEU A 25 -14.93 7.13 -1.52
CA LEU A 25 -14.45 8.40 -2.08
C LEU A 25 -15.64 9.26 -2.54
N ASN A 26 -15.51 10.58 -2.40
CA ASN A 26 -16.56 11.53 -2.74
C ASN A 26 -15.99 12.79 -3.40
N GLY A 27 -16.76 13.40 -4.30
CA GLY A 27 -16.42 14.65 -4.96
C GLY A 27 -15.09 14.57 -5.72
N TRP A 28 -14.14 15.40 -5.30
CA TRP A 28 -12.81 15.52 -5.91
C TRP A 28 -11.76 14.59 -5.30
N THR A 29 -12.12 13.79 -4.30
CA THR A 29 -11.18 12.86 -3.65
C THR A 29 -10.91 11.66 -4.56
N SER A 30 -9.64 11.28 -4.64
CA SER A 30 -9.11 10.19 -5.45
C SER A 30 -8.34 9.18 -4.58
N ALA A 31 -7.96 8.04 -5.18
CA ALA A 31 -7.07 7.08 -4.52
C ALA A 31 -5.72 7.70 -4.14
N LYS A 32 -5.27 8.73 -4.86
CA LYS A 32 -4.03 9.45 -4.54
C LYS A 32 -4.11 10.17 -3.19
N ASP A 33 -5.28 10.68 -2.82
CA ASP A 33 -5.46 11.35 -1.54
C ASP A 33 -5.37 10.38 -0.35
N VAL A 34 -5.78 9.11 -0.55
CA VAL A 34 -5.63 8.05 0.45
C VAL A 34 -4.15 7.84 0.76
N ILE A 35 -3.32 7.62 -0.25
CA ILE A 35 -1.89 7.37 -0.03
C ILE A 35 -1.15 8.61 0.46
N LEU A 36 -1.51 9.82 0.01
CA LEU A 36 -0.94 11.06 0.56
C LEU A 36 -1.26 11.21 2.06
N LYS A 37 -2.46 10.81 2.49
CA LYS A 37 -2.81 10.79 3.92
C LYS A 37 -2.02 9.73 4.69
N VAL A 38 -1.89 8.52 4.14
CA VAL A 38 -1.11 7.43 4.76
C VAL A 38 0.37 7.80 4.87
N ALA A 39 0.97 8.37 3.83
CA ALA A 39 2.35 8.85 3.83
C ALA A 39 2.56 9.96 4.88
N GLY A 40 1.58 10.86 5.06
CA GLY A 40 1.62 11.84 6.14
C GLY A 40 1.56 11.25 7.55
N ILE A 41 0.89 10.10 7.73
CA ILE A 41 0.80 9.39 9.02
C ILE A 41 2.06 8.59 9.31
N LEU A 42 2.52 7.80 8.33
CA LEU A 42 3.67 6.92 8.50
C LEU A 42 5.00 7.67 8.39
N THR A 43 5.02 8.79 7.65
CA THR A 43 6.25 9.47 7.19
C THR A 43 7.14 8.54 6.36
N VAL A 44 8.24 9.05 5.83
CA VAL A 44 9.19 8.29 4.98
C VAL A 44 9.91 7.15 5.70
N LYS A 45 9.81 7.05 7.04
CA LYS A 45 10.46 5.98 7.83
C LYS A 45 9.48 4.97 8.42
N GLY A 46 8.19 5.28 8.51
CA GLY A 46 7.23 4.44 9.23
C GLY A 46 6.96 3.10 8.57
N GLY A 47 7.16 3.00 7.25
CA GLY A 47 6.97 1.77 6.48
C GLY A 47 8.21 0.86 6.38
N THR A 48 9.37 1.26 6.89
CA THR A 48 10.62 0.51 6.67
C THR A 48 10.54 -0.92 7.21
N GLY A 49 10.73 -1.91 6.32
CA GLY A 49 10.71 -3.33 6.68
C GLY A 49 9.33 -3.89 7.00
N ALA A 50 8.26 -3.21 6.58
CA ALA A 50 6.88 -3.65 6.73
C ALA A 50 6.15 -3.70 5.38
N ILE A 51 5.18 -4.60 5.26
CA ILE A 51 4.16 -4.58 4.21
C ILE A 51 2.97 -3.78 4.73
N VAL A 52 2.47 -2.85 3.93
CA VAL A 52 1.23 -2.11 4.19
C VAL A 52 0.08 -2.86 3.53
N GLU A 53 -0.79 -3.47 4.34
CA GLU A 53 -1.95 -4.23 3.87
C GLU A 53 -3.23 -3.40 4.04
N TYR A 54 -3.95 -3.18 2.93
CA TYR A 54 -5.20 -2.44 2.91
C TYR A 54 -6.41 -3.38 2.96
N PHE A 55 -7.34 -3.13 3.87
CA PHE A 55 -8.54 -3.97 4.05
C PHE A 55 -9.79 -3.15 4.41
N GLY A 56 -10.95 -3.79 4.39
CA GLY A 56 -12.25 -3.18 4.70
C GLY A 56 -13.04 -2.71 3.48
N GLU A 57 -14.30 -2.33 3.68
CA GLU A 57 -15.26 -1.94 2.63
C GLU A 57 -14.73 -0.82 1.71
N GLY A 58 -13.95 0.11 2.25
CA GLY A 58 -13.37 1.20 1.47
C GLY A 58 -12.27 0.72 0.52
N ALA A 59 -11.59 -0.37 0.86
CA ALA A 59 -10.61 -0.99 -0.03
C ALA A 59 -11.30 -1.74 -1.18
N GLU A 60 -12.46 -2.35 -0.93
CA GLU A 60 -13.28 -2.97 -1.97
C GLU A 60 -13.85 -1.94 -2.95
N ALA A 61 -14.26 -0.77 -2.44
CA ALA A 61 -14.81 0.32 -3.25
C ALA A 61 -13.79 1.01 -4.18
N LEU A 62 -12.48 0.78 -4.00
CA LEU A 62 -11.45 1.35 -4.86
C LEU A 62 -11.32 0.59 -6.19
N SER A 63 -11.16 1.34 -7.28
CA SER A 63 -10.84 0.75 -8.59
C SER A 63 -9.47 0.04 -8.56
N CYS A 64 -9.29 -0.92 -9.47
CA CYS A 64 -8.02 -1.65 -9.60
C CYS A 64 -6.84 -0.69 -9.86
N THR A 65 -7.00 0.28 -10.76
CA THR A 65 -5.97 1.28 -11.04
C THR A 65 -5.72 2.22 -9.87
N GLY A 66 -6.76 2.57 -9.10
CA GLY A 66 -6.62 3.36 -7.87
C GLY A 66 -5.83 2.63 -6.79
N LYS A 67 -6.06 1.32 -6.63
CA LYS A 67 -5.23 0.46 -5.77
C LYS A 67 -3.78 0.49 -6.23
N GLY A 68 -3.53 0.41 -7.54
CA GLY A 68 -2.20 0.55 -8.12
C GLY A 68 -1.53 1.89 -7.79
N THR A 69 -2.26 3.01 -7.83
CA THR A 69 -1.75 4.33 -7.42
C THR A 69 -1.32 4.35 -5.95
N ILE A 70 -2.13 3.78 -5.07
CA ILE A 70 -1.82 3.71 -3.64
C ILE A 70 -0.57 2.85 -3.40
N CYS A 71 -0.49 1.67 -4.01
CA CYS A 71 0.65 0.78 -3.85
C CYS A 71 1.94 1.35 -4.45
N ASN A 72 1.84 2.06 -5.59
CA ASN A 72 3.00 2.71 -6.21
C ASN A 72 3.64 3.75 -5.30
N MET A 73 2.81 4.59 -4.66
CA MET A 73 3.28 5.63 -3.74
C MET A 73 3.55 5.13 -2.30
N GLY A 74 3.46 3.81 -2.06
CA GLY A 74 3.85 3.19 -0.78
C GLY A 74 5.35 2.92 -0.67
N ALA A 75 6.13 3.26 -1.70
CA ALA A 75 7.58 3.09 -1.73
C ALA A 75 8.32 4.28 -1.09
N GLU A 76 7.67 5.44 -1.04
CA GLU A 76 8.12 6.71 -0.46
C GLU A 76 8.06 6.75 1.07
#